data_AF-A0A4R0QUE2-F1
#
_entry.id   AF-A0A4R0QUE2-F1
#
_cell.length_a   1.000
_cell.length_b   1.000
_cell.length_c   1.000
_cell.angle_alpha   90.00
_cell.angle_beta   90.00
_cell.angle_gamma   90.00
#
_symmetry.space_group_name_H-M   'P 1'
#
loop_
_entity.id
_entity.type
_entity.pdbx_description
1 polymer ?
#
loop_
_entity_poly.entity_id
_entity_poly.type
_entity_poly.pdbx_seq_one_letter_code
_entity_poly.pdbx_strand_id
1 'polypeptide(L)'
;MSLTLITHMPTNKNKFNTSKNTKDWFPFAKYLFITDNHPIRQSQDKCSSSIEAIFSQQELEQINGITNSFQCDTREAIRIALFEVIKEAHTAYEKTYEKAKSGSTYKGHEGRKTKKRLTLPLSEKQNALDTAAQLNISIKEFLRLAVIWLADGIKEEAITSLTNSKRIGKDAVAKQWSRENRDKPPSESVKKLKESQKDAEALWMYQDDLERVHQNQIYPSTGNNAADELVHQELEIMDIKCSAEGDSWFFEHFGDGNDADGIEILVRDMMRSLDVDYKTARLMVQDELDEQEMLMKMTSKEKLEFLKKRNAPKAEDKETAERRRQAMLEASLRWKEEHPTTYSDTDIDYWKRDSEQTKRIRQEEDSKDAEAYRNDPLLWDEESDKRC
;
A
#
# COMPACT_ATOMS: atom_id res chain seq x y z
N MET A 1 -1.91 -32.38 -18.85
CA MET A 1 -1.19 -31.14 -18.54
C MET A 1 -2.26 -30.12 -18.16
N SER A 2 -2.11 -29.40 -17.04
CA SER A 2 -3.01 -28.28 -16.72
C SER A 2 -2.66 -27.13 -17.66
N LEU A 3 -3.66 -26.52 -18.30
CA LEU A 3 -3.46 -25.24 -18.98
C LEU A 3 -2.85 -24.29 -17.95
N THR A 4 -1.66 -23.80 -18.28
CA THR A 4 -0.95 -22.80 -17.50
C THR A 4 -1.91 -21.64 -17.32
N LEU A 5 -2.24 -21.35 -16.06
CA LEU A 5 -2.90 -20.13 -15.65
C LEU A 5 -2.05 -18.97 -16.18
N ILE A 6 -2.34 -18.47 -17.38
CA ILE A 6 -1.96 -17.12 -17.78
C ILE A 6 -2.86 -16.22 -16.95
N THR A 7 -2.53 -16.13 -15.66
CA THR A 7 -2.89 -14.98 -14.88
C THR A 7 -2.04 -13.87 -15.46
N HIS A 8 -2.59 -13.16 -16.44
CA HIS A 8 -2.18 -11.79 -16.62
C HIS A 8 -2.70 -11.04 -15.38
N MET A 9 -1.98 -11.22 -14.26
CA MET A 9 -2.08 -10.37 -13.11
C MET A 9 -1.72 -8.97 -13.63
N PRO A 10 -2.61 -7.97 -13.52
CA PRO A 10 -2.18 -6.61 -13.76
C PRO A 10 -0.97 -6.38 -12.86
N THR A 11 0.15 -6.00 -13.45
CA THR A 11 1.35 -5.59 -12.73
C THR A 11 1.01 -4.35 -11.93
N ASN A 12 0.34 -4.53 -10.80
CA ASN A 12 0.14 -3.54 -9.76
C ASN A 12 1.38 -3.53 -8.85
N LYS A 13 2.57 -3.69 -9.46
CA LYS A 13 3.82 -3.26 -8.86
C LYS A 13 3.80 -1.74 -8.93
N ASN A 14 3.12 -1.10 -7.96
CA ASN A 14 3.28 0.29 -7.49
C ASN A 14 2.03 0.91 -6.82
N LYS A 15 1.02 0.14 -6.35
CA LYS A 15 -0.08 0.75 -5.59
C LYS A 15 0.18 0.99 -4.09
N PHE A 16 1.24 0.42 -3.52
CA PHE A 16 1.55 0.59 -2.08
C PHE A 16 2.86 1.31 -1.77
N ASN A 17 3.67 1.66 -2.77
CA ASN A 17 4.82 2.55 -2.58
C ASN A 17 4.57 3.90 -3.25
N THR A 18 3.70 4.70 -2.64
CA THR A 18 3.83 6.15 -2.72
C THR A 18 4.19 6.67 -1.33
N SER A 19 5.47 6.95 -1.14
CA SER A 19 6.08 7.64 0.01
C SER A 19 5.57 9.08 0.22
N LYS A 20 4.37 9.42 -0.27
CA LYS A 20 3.70 10.72 -0.11
C LYS A 20 2.40 10.64 0.69
N ASN A 21 1.73 9.47 0.78
CA ASN A 21 0.40 9.36 1.38
C ASN A 21 0.36 8.74 2.79
N THR A 22 1.47 8.22 3.32
CA THR A 22 1.51 7.70 4.71
C THR A 22 1.32 8.80 5.75
N LYS A 23 1.60 10.07 5.41
CA LYS A 23 1.32 11.23 6.28
C LYS A 23 -0.18 11.50 6.43
N ASP A 24 -1.03 11.05 5.51
CA ASP A 24 -2.48 11.33 5.52
C ASP A 24 -3.32 10.18 6.10
N TRP A 25 -2.73 9.01 6.32
CA TRP A 25 -3.42 7.87 6.95
C TRP A 25 -3.42 7.93 8.49
N PHE A 26 -2.55 8.73 9.09
CA PHE A 26 -2.54 8.90 10.55
C PHE A 26 -3.74 9.76 10.99
N PRO A 27 -4.54 9.34 12.00
CA PRO A 27 -5.80 10.02 12.38
C PRO A 27 -5.62 11.40 13.02
N PHE A 28 -4.44 12.01 12.92
CA PHE A 28 -4.16 13.33 13.48
C PHE A 28 -4.37 14.43 12.43
N ALA A 29 -4.97 15.53 12.87
CA ALA A 29 -5.17 16.72 12.06
C ALA A 29 -3.83 17.20 11.47
N LYS A 30 -3.88 17.76 10.25
CA LYS A 30 -2.67 18.24 9.55
C LYS A 30 -1.87 19.26 10.33
N TYR A 31 -2.58 20.08 11.10
CA TYR A 31 -2.01 21.11 11.94
C TYR A 31 -2.58 20.90 13.34
N LEU A 32 -1.74 20.58 14.32
CA LEU A 32 -2.14 20.43 15.72
C LEU A 32 -1.47 21.50 16.57
N PHE A 33 -2.22 22.16 17.44
CA PHE A 33 -1.70 23.14 18.39
C PHE A 33 -1.98 22.69 19.81
N ILE A 34 -0.96 22.71 20.69
CA ILE A 34 -1.16 22.51 22.13
C ILE A 34 -1.74 23.81 22.69
N THR A 35 -3.05 23.85 22.88
CA THR A 35 -3.75 25.07 23.35
C THR A 35 -3.97 25.09 24.86
N ASP A 36 -3.47 24.11 25.61
CA ASP A 36 -3.73 24.01 27.05
C ASP A 36 -3.27 25.24 27.83
N ASN A 37 -2.15 25.86 27.44
CA ASN A 37 -1.62 27.07 28.07
C ASN A 37 -2.15 28.38 27.43
N HIS A 38 -3.08 28.29 26.49
CA HIS A 38 -3.65 29.46 25.83
C HIS A 38 -4.50 30.27 26.82
N PRO A 39 -4.43 31.62 26.85
CA PRO A 39 -5.17 32.45 27.81
C PRO A 39 -6.69 32.17 27.85
N ILE A 40 -7.28 31.91 26.68
CA ILE A 40 -8.70 31.55 26.55
C ILE A 40 -9.06 30.24 27.26
N ARG A 41 -8.16 29.25 27.24
CA ARG A 41 -8.36 27.93 27.87
C ARG A 41 -8.14 27.97 29.38
N GLN A 42 -7.30 28.91 29.83
CA GLN A 42 -7.03 29.15 31.24
C GLN A 42 -8.06 30.07 31.90
N SER A 43 -8.76 30.92 31.12
CA SER A 43 -9.77 31.84 31.62
C SER A 43 -10.96 31.09 32.26
N GLN A 44 -11.29 31.50 33.48
CA GLN A 44 -12.47 31.04 34.22
C GLN A 44 -13.65 32.03 34.09
N ASP A 45 -13.56 32.99 33.18
CA ASP A 45 -14.56 34.05 33.06
C ASP A 45 -15.91 33.51 32.58
N LYS A 46 -16.98 33.99 33.21
CA LYS A 46 -18.33 33.55 32.89
C LYS A 46 -18.75 33.99 31.49
N CYS A 47 -19.07 33.03 30.63
CA CYS A 47 -19.60 33.25 29.29
C CYS A 47 -21.09 33.61 29.30
N SER A 48 -21.43 34.85 29.70
CA SER A 48 -22.82 35.32 29.84
C SER A 48 -23.34 36.13 28.65
N SER A 49 -22.45 36.66 27.81
CA SER A 49 -22.81 37.56 26.72
C SER A 49 -22.85 36.81 25.39
N SER A 50 -23.83 37.10 24.53
CA SER A 50 -23.88 36.48 23.21
C SER A 50 -23.63 37.45 22.06
N ILE A 51 -22.96 36.96 21.03
CA ILE A 51 -22.84 37.57 19.71
C ILE A 51 -23.30 36.56 18.65
N GLU A 52 -23.71 37.06 17.49
CA GLU A 52 -24.22 36.23 16.40
C GLU A 52 -23.61 36.63 15.07
N ALA A 53 -23.37 35.65 14.22
CA ALA A 53 -22.99 35.84 12.82
C ALA A 53 -23.69 34.79 11.94
N ILE A 54 -23.79 35.10 10.66
CA ILE A 54 -24.28 34.18 9.64
C ILE A 54 -23.06 33.76 8.82
N PHE A 55 -22.88 32.46 8.65
CA PHE A 55 -21.73 31.87 8.00
C PHE A 55 -22.11 31.19 6.67
N SER A 56 -21.16 31.13 5.74
CA SER A 56 -21.21 30.27 4.55
C SER A 56 -20.83 28.83 4.90
N GLN A 57 -21.05 27.90 3.98
CA GLN A 57 -20.64 26.50 4.16
C GLN A 57 -19.11 26.39 4.34
N GLN A 58 -18.32 27.12 3.55
CA GLN A 58 -16.86 27.13 3.66
C GLN A 58 -16.39 27.66 5.02
N GLU A 59 -17.02 28.71 5.53
CA GLU A 59 -16.68 29.28 6.84
C GLU A 59 -17.01 28.29 7.97
N LEU A 60 -18.07 27.49 7.84
CA LEU A 60 -18.37 26.41 8.79
C LEU A 60 -17.32 25.29 8.76
N GLU A 61 -16.84 24.93 7.56
CA GLU A 61 -15.75 23.96 7.41
C GLU A 61 -14.44 24.50 8.00
N GLN A 62 -14.15 25.80 7.82
CA GLN A 62 -13.02 26.46 8.47
C GLN A 62 -13.15 26.41 10.00
N ILE A 63 -14.34 26.64 10.56
CA ILE A 63 -14.61 26.47 12.00
C ILE A 63 -14.31 25.02 12.44
N ASN A 64 -14.74 24.03 11.67
CA ASN A 64 -14.44 22.63 11.99
C ASN A 64 -12.94 22.33 11.89
N GLY A 65 -12.26 22.91 10.90
CA GLY A 65 -10.81 22.81 10.73
C GLY A 65 -10.04 23.36 11.92
N ILE A 66 -10.37 24.56 12.41
CA ILE A 66 -9.72 25.14 13.60
C ILE A 66 -10.07 24.36 14.87
N THR A 67 -11.32 23.89 15.01
CA THR A 67 -11.77 23.07 16.14
C THR A 67 -10.94 21.78 16.23
N ASN A 68 -10.75 21.11 15.10
CA ASN A 68 -9.93 19.90 15.01
C ASN A 68 -8.45 20.18 15.26
N SER A 69 -7.95 21.33 14.78
CA SER A 69 -6.54 21.72 14.96
C SER A 69 -6.19 22.05 16.41
N PHE A 70 -7.18 22.49 17.19
CA PHE A 70 -7.00 22.87 18.60
C PHE A 70 -7.45 21.78 19.58
N GLN A 71 -8.13 20.74 19.09
CA GLN A 71 -8.73 19.66 19.90
C GLN A 71 -9.58 20.19 21.06
N CYS A 72 -10.35 21.24 20.81
CA CYS A 72 -11.24 21.86 21.79
C CYS A 72 -12.68 21.95 21.26
N ASP A 73 -13.60 22.49 22.06
CA ASP A 73 -14.96 22.71 21.59
C ASP A 73 -15.04 23.90 20.61
N THR A 74 -16.05 23.89 19.74
CA THR A 74 -16.24 24.93 18.73
C THR A 74 -16.32 26.34 19.33
N ARG A 75 -16.88 26.53 20.53
CA ARG A 75 -16.95 27.87 21.15
C ARG A 75 -15.56 28.32 21.56
N GLU A 76 -14.77 27.46 22.20
CA GLU A 76 -13.37 27.76 22.55
C GLU A 76 -12.52 28.03 21.31
N ALA A 77 -12.69 27.27 20.23
CA ALA A 77 -11.94 27.49 19.00
C ALA A 77 -12.21 28.89 18.40
N ILE A 78 -13.48 29.33 18.40
CA ILE A 78 -13.82 30.68 17.92
C ILE A 78 -13.32 31.76 18.89
N ARG A 79 -13.33 31.51 20.20
CA ARG A 79 -12.75 32.43 21.20
C ARG A 79 -11.24 32.62 20.99
N ILE A 80 -10.51 31.53 20.73
CA ILE A 80 -9.09 31.58 20.37
C ILE A 80 -8.91 32.40 19.09
N ALA A 81 -9.74 32.18 18.06
CA ALA A 81 -9.68 32.95 16.83
C ALA A 81 -9.91 34.45 17.04
N LEU A 82 -10.88 34.83 17.88
CA LEU A 82 -11.11 36.22 18.25
C LEU A 82 -9.93 36.82 19.00
N PHE A 83 -9.36 36.08 19.95
CA PHE A 83 -8.21 36.53 20.72
C PHE A 83 -7.01 36.83 19.82
N GLU A 84 -6.71 35.92 18.89
CA GLU A 84 -5.56 36.06 18.00
C GLU A 84 -5.78 37.14 16.94
N VAL A 85 -6.98 37.23 16.34
CA VAL A 85 -7.23 38.26 15.32
C VAL A 85 -7.18 39.67 15.91
N ILE A 86 -7.58 39.87 17.17
CA ILE A 86 -7.55 41.19 17.83
C ILE A 86 -6.10 41.72 17.92
N LYS A 87 -5.13 40.84 18.13
CA LYS A 87 -3.71 41.22 18.22
C LYS A 87 -3.14 41.68 16.87
N GLU A 88 -3.66 41.14 15.77
CA GLU A 88 -3.21 41.43 14.40
C GLU A 88 -4.33 42.00 13.53
N ALA A 89 -5.22 42.80 14.13
CA ALA A 89 -6.49 43.19 13.53
C ALA A 89 -6.35 43.86 12.16
N HIS A 90 -5.40 44.80 12.02
CA HIS A 90 -5.15 45.48 10.75
C HIS A 90 -4.59 44.53 9.67
N THR A 91 -3.62 43.69 10.03
CA THR A 91 -3.04 42.71 9.10
C THR A 91 -4.08 41.68 8.64
N ALA A 92 -4.94 41.24 9.56
CA ALA A 92 -6.04 40.34 9.24
C ALA A 92 -7.05 41.01 8.31
N TYR A 93 -7.40 42.26 8.59
CA TYR A 93 -8.30 43.07 7.77
C TYR A 93 -7.78 43.19 6.33
N GLU A 94 -6.54 43.65 6.14
CA GLU A 94 -5.95 43.84 4.81
C GLU A 94 -5.92 42.55 3.98
N LYS A 95 -5.60 41.42 4.60
CA LYS A 95 -5.47 40.14 3.87
C LYS A 95 -6.80 39.47 3.57
N THR A 96 -7.77 39.57 4.48
CA THR A 96 -8.89 38.61 4.50
C THR A 96 -10.26 39.28 4.49
N TYR A 97 -10.34 40.60 4.64
CA TYR A 97 -11.64 41.30 4.71
C TYR A 97 -12.50 41.12 3.46
N GLU A 98 -11.90 41.06 2.27
CA GLU A 98 -12.63 40.82 1.02
C GLU A 98 -13.44 39.51 1.03
N LYS A 99 -12.94 38.48 1.73
CA LYS A 99 -13.67 37.23 1.96
C LYS A 99 -14.73 37.42 3.05
N ALA A 100 -14.42 38.15 4.12
CA ALA A 100 -15.28 38.32 5.29
C ALA A 100 -16.46 39.29 5.12
N LYS A 101 -16.39 40.25 4.18
CA LYS A 101 -17.43 41.28 3.96
C LYS A 101 -18.80 40.67 3.64
N SER A 102 -19.88 41.27 4.12
CA SER A 102 -21.28 40.82 3.94
C SER A 102 -21.64 40.43 2.50
N GLY A 103 -21.29 41.26 1.53
CA GLY A 103 -21.48 41.01 0.09
C GLY A 103 -20.26 40.42 -0.62
N SER A 104 -19.48 39.56 0.03
CA SER A 104 -18.32 38.92 -0.62
C SER A 104 -18.78 38.11 -1.84
N THR A 105 -18.05 38.27 -2.95
CA THR A 105 -18.17 37.50 -4.19
C THR A 105 -17.01 36.50 -4.33
N TYR A 106 -16.30 36.24 -3.24
CA TYR A 106 -15.18 35.30 -3.24
C TYR A 106 -15.73 33.88 -3.18
N LYS A 107 -15.31 33.03 -4.13
CA LYS A 107 -15.78 31.64 -4.24
C LYS A 107 -15.72 30.92 -2.88
N GLY A 108 -16.86 30.38 -2.43
CA GLY A 108 -17.00 29.68 -1.16
C GLY A 108 -17.39 30.57 0.04
N HIS A 109 -17.18 31.88 -0.03
CA HIS A 109 -17.56 32.85 1.02
C HIS A 109 -18.86 33.62 0.70
N GLU A 110 -19.56 33.18 -0.34
CA GLU A 110 -20.87 33.65 -0.76
C GLU A 110 -22.01 32.90 -0.03
N GLY A 111 -23.26 33.36 -0.21
CA GLY A 111 -24.44 32.56 0.12
C GLY A 111 -24.60 32.21 1.61
N ARG A 112 -24.22 33.14 2.51
CA ARG A 112 -24.30 32.95 3.96
C ARG A 112 -25.74 32.78 4.44
N LYS A 113 -26.05 31.60 5.00
CA LYS A 113 -27.41 31.22 5.44
C LYS A 113 -27.46 30.67 6.86
N THR A 114 -26.35 30.12 7.36
CA THR A 114 -26.33 29.43 8.65
C THR A 114 -26.01 30.40 9.79
N LYS A 115 -26.98 30.65 10.67
CA LYS A 115 -26.79 31.50 11.84
C LYS A 115 -26.12 30.70 12.96
N LYS A 116 -25.01 31.21 13.50
CA LYS A 116 -24.41 30.71 14.75
C LYS A 116 -24.40 31.80 15.81
N ARG A 117 -24.82 31.42 17.02
CA ARG A 117 -24.75 32.24 18.23
C ARG A 117 -23.58 31.74 19.08
N LEU A 118 -22.71 32.65 19.48
CA LEU A 118 -21.54 32.39 20.32
C LEU A 118 -21.72 33.07 21.67
N THR A 119 -21.51 32.33 22.77
CA THR A 119 -21.47 32.90 24.11
C THR A 119 -20.04 33.14 24.54
N LEU A 120 -19.77 34.35 25.02
CA LEU A 120 -18.45 34.89 25.36
C LEU A 120 -18.49 35.56 26.75
N PRO A 121 -17.33 35.66 27.41
CA PRO A 121 -17.12 36.65 28.47
C PRO A 121 -17.40 38.07 27.98
N LEU A 122 -17.85 38.93 28.89
CA LEU A 122 -18.21 40.31 28.56
C LEU A 122 -16.99 41.10 28.04
N SER A 123 -15.81 40.87 28.63
CA SER A 123 -14.54 41.48 28.20
C SER A 123 -14.18 41.13 26.76
N GLU A 124 -14.22 39.84 26.41
CA GLU A 124 -13.94 39.37 25.04
C GLU A 124 -14.92 39.95 24.02
N LYS A 125 -16.21 40.02 24.38
CA LYS A 125 -17.22 40.65 23.52
C LYS A 125 -16.93 42.14 23.31
N GLN A 126 -16.58 42.87 24.37
CA GLN A 126 -16.31 44.30 24.27
C GLN A 126 -15.08 44.56 23.41
N ASN A 127 -14.00 43.79 23.62
CA ASN A 127 -12.80 43.90 22.79
C ASN A 127 -13.12 43.66 21.31
N ALA A 128 -13.91 42.63 20.99
CA ALA A 128 -14.31 42.36 19.61
C ALA A 128 -15.17 43.49 19.01
N LEU A 129 -16.04 44.13 19.80
CA LEU A 129 -16.84 45.28 19.37
C LEU A 129 -15.97 46.52 19.12
N ASP A 130 -15.05 46.81 20.02
CA ASP A 130 -14.15 47.96 19.93
C ASP A 130 -13.21 47.82 18.73
N THR A 131 -12.65 46.64 18.50
CA THR A 131 -11.81 46.36 17.32
C THR A 131 -12.62 46.43 16.02
N ALA A 132 -13.84 45.89 15.99
CA ALA A 132 -14.71 46.01 14.82
C ALA A 132 -15.04 47.48 14.50
N ALA A 133 -15.26 48.30 15.53
CA ALA A 133 -15.48 49.74 15.38
C ALA A 133 -14.22 50.47 14.87
N GLN A 134 -13.03 50.11 15.37
CA GLN A 134 -11.75 50.66 14.89
C GLN A 134 -11.51 50.36 13.40
N LEU A 135 -11.88 49.16 12.94
CA LEU A 135 -11.78 48.75 11.54
C LEU A 135 -12.96 49.23 10.67
N ASN A 136 -13.94 49.90 11.27
CA ASN A 136 -15.17 50.37 10.62
C ASN A 136 -15.95 49.25 9.90
N ILE A 137 -16.07 48.09 10.54
CA ILE A 137 -16.85 46.95 10.04
C ILE A 137 -17.88 46.47 11.04
N SER A 138 -18.87 45.72 10.55
CA SER A 138 -19.85 45.12 11.47
C SER A 138 -19.22 44.00 12.29
N ILE A 139 -19.71 43.80 13.53
CA ILE A 139 -19.29 42.68 14.38
C ILE A 139 -19.49 41.31 13.70
N LYS A 140 -20.49 41.20 12.82
CA LYS A 140 -20.76 40.00 12.03
C LYS A 140 -19.65 39.73 11.02
N GLU A 141 -19.10 40.78 10.41
CA GLU A 141 -17.96 40.69 9.48
C GLU A 141 -16.68 40.41 10.24
N PHE A 142 -16.47 41.05 11.40
CA PHE A 142 -15.31 40.80 12.25
C PHE A 142 -15.24 39.35 12.75
N LEU A 143 -16.39 38.75 13.13
CA LEU A 143 -16.44 37.34 13.49
C LEU A 143 -16.03 36.40 12.35
N ARG A 144 -16.44 36.72 11.12
CA ARG A 144 -16.04 35.98 9.92
C ARG A 144 -14.56 36.18 9.62
N LEU A 145 -14.07 37.42 9.75
CA LEU A 145 -12.67 37.78 9.59
C LEU A 145 -11.78 36.93 10.51
N ALA A 146 -12.14 36.84 11.79
CA ALA A 146 -11.43 36.05 12.79
C ALA A 146 -11.25 34.58 12.37
N VAL A 147 -12.36 33.95 11.95
CA VAL A 147 -12.39 32.54 11.53
C VAL A 147 -11.57 32.33 10.26
N ILE A 148 -11.83 33.14 9.22
CA ILE A 148 -11.21 32.97 7.91
C ILE A 148 -9.71 33.23 8.01
N TRP A 149 -9.31 34.31 8.67
CA TRP A 149 -7.90 34.69 8.81
C TRP A 149 -7.09 33.60 9.52
N LEU A 150 -7.62 33.07 10.64
CA LEU A 150 -6.92 32.03 11.38
C LEU A 150 -6.87 30.71 10.60
N ALA A 151 -7.99 30.29 10.00
CA ALA A 151 -8.07 29.03 9.27
C ALA A 151 -7.17 29.06 8.02
N ASP A 152 -7.20 30.14 7.24
CA ASP A 152 -6.34 30.30 6.07
C ASP A 152 -4.87 30.44 6.51
N GLY A 153 -4.58 31.21 7.55
CA GLY A 153 -3.23 31.36 8.08
C GLY A 153 -2.60 30.05 8.57
N ILE A 154 -3.38 29.16 9.19
CA ILE A 154 -2.92 27.81 9.57
C ILE A 154 -2.69 26.95 8.32
N LYS A 155 -3.62 27.00 7.36
CA LYS A 155 -3.57 26.19 6.13
C LYS A 155 -2.40 26.58 5.22
N GLU A 156 -2.13 27.87 5.11
CA GLU A 156 -1.03 28.46 4.33
C GLU A 156 0.31 28.44 5.10
N GLU A 157 0.31 27.92 6.33
CA GLU A 157 1.46 27.88 7.23
C GLU A 157 2.06 29.25 7.59
N ALA A 158 1.30 30.33 7.36
CA ALA A 158 1.65 31.67 7.81
C ALA A 158 1.56 31.79 9.35
N ILE A 159 0.65 31.03 9.98
CA ILE A 159 0.48 30.98 11.43
C ILE A 159 0.99 29.62 11.94
N THR A 160 2.19 29.62 12.53
CA THR A 160 2.84 28.41 13.09
C THR A 160 2.86 28.38 14.61
N SER A 161 2.48 29.47 15.26
CA SER A 161 2.32 29.57 16.71
C SER A 161 1.17 30.49 17.06
N LEU A 162 0.43 30.15 18.11
CA LEU A 162 -0.54 31.03 18.77
C LEU A 162 0.03 31.45 20.13
N THR A 163 -0.68 32.30 20.85
CA THR A 163 -0.26 32.78 22.17
C THR A 163 -0.04 31.61 23.13
N ASN A 164 1.19 31.47 23.62
CA ASN A 164 1.64 30.40 24.50
C ASN A 164 1.37 28.97 23.97
N SER A 165 1.14 28.82 22.67
CA SER A 165 0.69 27.57 22.06
C SER A 165 1.49 27.30 20.80
N LYS A 166 2.27 26.21 20.79
CA LYS A 166 3.09 25.83 19.64
C LYS A 166 2.39 24.80 18.76
N ARG A 167 2.60 24.90 17.45
CA ARG A 167 2.21 23.87 16.49
C ARG A 167 3.09 22.63 16.69
N ILE A 168 2.48 21.46 16.75
CA ILE A 168 3.16 20.16 16.72
C ILE A 168 3.07 19.61 15.31
N GLY A 169 4.20 19.15 14.77
CA GLY A 169 4.22 18.43 13.49
C GLY A 169 3.60 17.03 13.61
N LYS A 170 2.93 16.56 12.56
CA LYS A 170 2.32 15.21 12.49
C LYS A 170 3.27 14.11 12.99
N ASP A 171 4.54 14.16 12.59
CA ASP A 171 5.52 13.13 12.92
C ASP A 171 5.83 13.07 14.43
N ALA A 172 5.82 14.21 15.11
CA ALA A 172 6.01 14.27 16.56
C ALA A 172 4.80 13.66 17.28
N VAL A 173 3.58 13.96 16.84
CA VAL A 173 2.35 13.37 17.39
C VAL A 173 2.29 11.87 17.12
N ALA A 174 2.62 11.43 15.90
CA ALA A 174 2.66 10.02 15.53
C ALA A 174 3.70 9.24 16.35
N LYS A 175 4.89 9.82 16.56
CA LYS A 175 5.92 9.24 17.44
C LYS A 175 5.44 9.14 18.89
N GLN A 176 4.79 10.18 19.42
CA GLN A 176 4.24 10.16 20.77
C GLN A 176 3.14 9.09 20.92
N TRP A 177 2.18 9.07 20.00
CA TRP A 177 1.12 8.07 19.99
C TRP A 177 1.68 6.65 19.86
N SER A 178 2.67 6.44 19.00
CA SER A 178 3.33 5.14 18.84
C SER A 178 4.00 4.68 20.13
N ARG A 179 4.64 5.58 20.88
CA ARG A 179 5.23 5.28 22.20
C ARG A 179 4.15 4.91 23.23
N GLU A 180 3.06 5.67 23.28
CA GLU A 180 1.97 5.49 24.26
C GLU A 180 1.09 4.26 23.96
N ASN A 181 1.10 3.75 22.73
CA ASN A 181 0.26 2.64 22.30
C ASN A 181 1.07 1.39 21.90
N ARG A 182 2.38 1.36 22.18
CA ARG A 182 3.27 0.24 21.82
C ARG A 182 2.85 -1.09 22.45
N ASP A 183 2.39 -1.03 23.70
CA ASP A 183 2.05 -2.22 24.50
C ASP A 183 0.54 -2.51 24.54
N LYS A 184 -0.26 -1.75 23.79
CA LYS A 184 -1.70 -1.99 23.72
C LYS A 184 -1.98 -3.09 22.69
N PRO A 185 -2.88 -4.04 23.00
CA PRO A 185 -3.25 -5.06 22.04
C PRO A 185 -3.84 -4.39 20.78
N PRO A 186 -3.46 -4.83 19.57
CA PRO A 186 -4.05 -4.31 18.35
C PRO A 186 -5.57 -4.49 18.40
N SER A 187 -6.30 -3.51 17.86
CA SER A 187 -7.75 -3.62 17.77
C SER A 187 -8.15 -4.86 16.97
N GLU A 188 -9.34 -5.39 17.24
CA GLU A 188 -9.86 -6.59 16.56
C GLU A 188 -9.80 -6.46 15.03
N SER A 189 -10.06 -5.26 14.50
CA SER A 189 -9.93 -4.97 13.06
C SER A 189 -8.50 -5.07 12.55
N VAL A 190 -7.51 -4.58 13.31
CA VAL A 190 -6.09 -4.67 12.96
C VAL A 190 -5.59 -6.11 13.07
N LYS A 191 -6.09 -6.87 14.04
CA LYS A 191 -5.79 -8.29 14.18
C LYS A 191 -6.27 -9.08 12.96
N LYS A 192 -7.53 -8.89 12.54
CA LYS A 192 -8.09 -9.49 11.33
C LYS A 192 -7.30 -9.11 10.07
N LEU A 193 -6.89 -7.85 9.95
CA LEU A 193 -6.08 -7.40 8.82
C LEU A 193 -4.72 -8.12 8.75
N LYS A 194 -4.04 -8.27 9.90
CA LYS A 194 -2.77 -9.00 9.98
C LYS A 194 -2.94 -10.48 9.67
N GLU A 195 -4.03 -11.10 10.11
CA GLU A 195 -4.37 -12.49 9.78
C GLU A 195 -4.60 -12.63 8.26
N SER A 196 -5.42 -11.76 7.66
CA SER A 196 -5.65 -11.76 6.20
C SER A 196 -4.37 -11.53 5.39
N GLN A 197 -3.45 -10.71 5.89
CA GLN A 197 -2.15 -10.47 5.24
C GLN A 197 -1.29 -11.75 5.25
N LYS A 198 -1.22 -12.44 6.39
CA LYS A 198 -0.51 -13.73 6.49
C LYS A 198 -1.13 -14.79 5.59
N ASP A 199 -2.46 -14.85 5.53
CA ASP A 199 -3.17 -15.79 4.67
C ASP A 199 -2.90 -15.51 3.18
N ALA A 200 -2.81 -14.23 2.78
CA ALA A 200 -2.46 -13.83 1.42
C ALA A 200 -1.01 -14.17 1.07
N GLU A 201 -0.07 -13.93 1.98
CA GLU A 201 1.34 -14.29 1.82
C GLU A 201 1.52 -15.82 1.68
N ALA A 202 0.85 -16.59 2.53
CA ALA A 202 0.86 -18.05 2.46
C ALA A 202 0.25 -18.59 1.16
N LEU A 203 -0.80 -17.94 0.63
CA LEU A 203 -1.37 -18.26 -0.67
C LEU A 203 -0.37 -18.00 -1.80
N TRP A 204 0.27 -16.84 -1.79
CA TRP A 204 1.24 -16.46 -2.81
C TRP A 204 2.44 -17.42 -2.83
N MET A 205 3.01 -17.74 -1.67
CA MET A 205 4.11 -18.72 -1.57
C MET A 205 3.68 -20.10 -2.08
N TYR A 206 2.46 -20.54 -1.77
CA TYR A 206 1.98 -21.84 -2.24
C TYR A 206 1.75 -21.89 -3.75
N GLN A 207 1.32 -20.78 -4.36
CA GLN A 207 1.18 -20.67 -5.82
C GLN A 207 2.54 -20.68 -6.51
N ASP A 208 3.51 -19.93 -5.99
CA ASP A 208 4.90 -19.94 -6.46
C ASP A 208 5.54 -21.34 -6.38
N ASP A 209 5.32 -22.05 -5.27
CA ASP A 209 5.76 -23.43 -5.10
C ASP A 209 5.14 -24.38 -6.15
N LEU A 210 3.87 -24.20 -6.49
CA LEU A 210 3.18 -25.01 -7.51
C LEU A 210 3.72 -24.73 -8.92
N GLU A 211 3.95 -23.46 -9.25
CA GLU A 211 4.55 -23.06 -10.54
C GLU A 211 5.94 -23.67 -10.69
N ARG A 212 6.77 -23.60 -9.64
CA ARG A 212 8.11 -24.19 -9.63
C ARG A 212 8.07 -25.72 -9.78
N VAL A 213 7.14 -26.41 -9.11
CA VAL A 213 6.97 -27.86 -9.28
C VAL A 213 6.55 -28.21 -10.70
N HIS A 214 5.66 -27.41 -11.31
CA HIS A 214 5.23 -27.63 -12.68
C HIS A 214 6.38 -27.44 -13.68
N GLN A 215 7.17 -26.39 -13.52
CA GLN A 215 8.34 -26.11 -14.36
C GLN A 215 9.38 -27.24 -14.28
N ASN A 216 9.64 -27.76 -13.08
CA ASN A 216 10.55 -28.89 -12.85
C ASN A 216 10.02 -30.23 -13.40
N GLN A 217 8.70 -30.38 -13.60
CA GLN A 217 8.12 -31.58 -14.23
C GLN A 217 8.20 -31.54 -15.76
N ILE A 218 8.13 -30.35 -16.35
CA ILE A 218 8.25 -30.16 -17.80
C ILE A 218 9.72 -30.25 -18.24
N TYR A 219 10.63 -29.70 -17.42
CA TYR A 219 12.08 -29.74 -17.65
C TYR A 219 12.78 -30.41 -16.46
N PRO A 220 12.87 -31.75 -16.45
CA PRO A 220 13.63 -32.43 -15.42
C PRO A 220 15.12 -32.09 -15.58
N SER A 221 15.65 -31.22 -14.72
CA SER A 221 17.08 -30.92 -14.70
C SER A 221 17.87 -32.22 -14.53
N THR A 222 18.67 -32.55 -15.53
CA THR A 222 19.54 -33.71 -15.57
C THR A 222 20.93 -33.36 -15.02
N GLY A 223 21.01 -32.70 -13.86
CA GLY A 223 22.20 -32.67 -13.00
C GLY A 223 23.55 -32.22 -13.60
N ASN A 224 23.57 -31.74 -14.85
CA ASN A 224 24.76 -31.27 -15.56
C ASN A 224 24.57 -29.80 -15.88
N ASN A 225 24.99 -28.97 -14.93
CA ASN A 225 24.68 -27.54 -14.86
C ASN A 225 25.12 -26.69 -16.07
N ALA A 226 26.01 -27.16 -16.95
CA ALA A 226 26.45 -26.35 -18.10
C ALA A 226 25.70 -26.69 -19.41
N ALA A 227 25.23 -27.93 -19.57
CA ALA A 227 24.46 -28.34 -20.74
C ALA A 227 22.97 -28.05 -20.55
N ASP A 228 22.45 -28.24 -19.33
CA ASP A 228 21.08 -27.87 -18.97
C ASP A 228 20.84 -26.35 -19.10
N GLU A 229 21.85 -25.52 -18.80
CA GLU A 229 21.74 -24.05 -18.86
C GLU A 229 21.77 -23.52 -20.30
N LEU A 230 22.52 -24.17 -21.20
CA LEU A 230 22.49 -23.91 -22.65
C LEU A 230 21.18 -24.37 -23.30
N VAL A 231 20.67 -25.55 -22.91
CA VAL A 231 19.37 -26.06 -23.37
C VAL A 231 18.23 -25.20 -22.84
N HIS A 232 18.30 -24.73 -21.59
CA HIS A 232 17.34 -23.76 -21.04
C HIS A 232 17.40 -22.41 -21.74
N GLN A 233 18.59 -21.89 -22.07
CA GLN A 233 18.72 -20.66 -22.86
C GLN A 233 18.19 -20.82 -24.29
N GLU A 234 18.48 -21.94 -24.97
CA GLU A 234 17.95 -22.20 -26.31
C GLU A 234 16.42 -22.40 -26.31
N LEU A 235 15.87 -23.03 -25.26
CA LEU A 235 14.44 -23.17 -25.05
C LEU A 235 13.76 -21.85 -24.68
N GLU A 236 14.36 -21.02 -23.81
CA GLU A 236 13.88 -19.66 -23.54
C GLU A 236 13.91 -18.81 -24.80
N ILE A 237 14.95 -18.90 -25.63
CA ILE A 237 15.03 -18.19 -26.92
C ILE A 237 13.97 -18.70 -27.89
N MET A 238 13.64 -20.00 -27.86
CA MET A 238 12.61 -20.59 -28.71
C MET A 238 11.20 -20.24 -28.22
N ASP A 239 10.95 -20.19 -26.91
CA ASP A 239 9.71 -19.69 -26.30
C ASP A 239 9.57 -18.18 -26.51
N ILE A 240 10.65 -17.39 -26.45
CA ILE A 240 10.64 -15.96 -26.80
C ILE A 240 10.33 -15.78 -28.29
N LYS A 241 10.83 -16.65 -29.17
CA LYS A 241 10.50 -16.62 -30.61
C LYS A 241 9.07 -17.08 -30.91
N CYS A 242 8.59 -18.15 -30.26
CA CYS A 242 7.21 -18.61 -30.37
C CYS A 242 6.22 -17.63 -29.73
N SER A 243 6.59 -16.97 -28.63
CA SER A 243 5.81 -15.90 -28.00
C SER A 243 5.87 -14.63 -28.82
N ALA A 244 6.99 -14.25 -29.46
CA ALA A 244 7.03 -13.08 -30.35
C ALA A 244 6.21 -13.28 -31.64
N GLU A 245 6.20 -14.48 -32.22
CA GLU A 245 5.34 -14.83 -33.36
C GLU A 245 3.87 -14.99 -32.96
N GLY A 246 3.61 -15.53 -31.75
CA GLY A 246 2.27 -15.64 -31.15
C GLY A 246 1.69 -14.29 -30.71
N ASP A 247 2.49 -13.43 -30.09
CA ASP A 247 2.11 -12.10 -29.58
C ASP A 247 1.90 -11.11 -30.73
N SER A 248 2.63 -11.25 -31.85
CA SER A 248 2.35 -10.50 -33.08
C SER A 248 1.00 -10.88 -33.68
N TRP A 249 0.64 -12.17 -33.66
CA TRP A 249 -0.68 -12.63 -34.11
C TRP A 249 -1.80 -12.23 -33.13
N PHE A 250 -1.51 -12.28 -31.82
CA PHE A 250 -2.41 -11.89 -30.73
C PHE A 250 -2.69 -10.38 -30.74
N PHE A 251 -1.70 -9.51 -30.98
CA PHE A 251 -1.96 -8.06 -31.03
C PHE A 251 -2.65 -7.60 -32.33
N GLU A 252 -2.41 -8.25 -33.48
CA GLU A 252 -3.08 -7.91 -34.75
C GLU A 252 -4.57 -8.28 -34.78
N HIS A 253 -5.01 -9.27 -34.00
CA HIS A 253 -6.39 -9.78 -34.04
C HIS A 253 -7.26 -9.43 -32.82
N PHE A 254 -6.66 -8.92 -31.73
CA PHE A 254 -7.38 -8.61 -30.47
C PHE A 254 -7.51 -7.10 -30.18
N GLY A 255 -7.33 -6.25 -31.20
CA GLY A 255 -7.38 -4.80 -31.04
C GLY A 255 -8.72 -4.20 -30.62
N ASP A 256 -9.85 -4.92 -30.76
CA ASP A 256 -11.17 -4.53 -30.24
C ASP A 256 -12.20 -5.63 -30.55
N GLY A 257 -12.64 -6.44 -29.57
CA GLY A 257 -13.89 -7.21 -29.74
C GLY A 257 -14.02 -8.55 -29.00
N ASN A 258 -15.09 -8.66 -28.20
CA ASN A 258 -15.81 -9.86 -27.71
C ASN A 258 -15.05 -10.99 -26.99
N ASP A 259 -15.40 -11.17 -25.71
CA ASP A 259 -15.02 -12.29 -24.82
C ASP A 259 -15.27 -13.70 -25.42
N ALA A 260 -16.17 -13.83 -26.40
CA ALA A 260 -16.49 -15.08 -27.07
C ALA A 260 -15.34 -15.63 -27.93
N ASP A 261 -14.51 -14.75 -28.51
CA ASP A 261 -13.41 -15.15 -29.40
C ASP A 261 -12.20 -15.67 -28.58
N GLY A 262 -12.04 -15.20 -27.34
CA GLY A 262 -11.00 -15.67 -26.42
C GLY A 262 -11.24 -17.11 -25.92
N ILE A 263 -12.49 -17.49 -25.63
CA ILE A 263 -12.83 -18.85 -25.18
C ILE A 263 -12.59 -19.86 -26.30
N GLU A 264 -13.00 -19.54 -27.53
CA GLU A 264 -12.83 -20.41 -28.70
C GLU A 264 -11.34 -20.70 -29.00
N ILE A 265 -10.45 -19.76 -28.68
CA ILE A 265 -9.00 -19.92 -28.84
C ILE A 265 -8.44 -20.87 -27.77
N LEU A 266 -8.83 -20.71 -26.50
CA LEU A 266 -8.45 -21.65 -25.43
C LEU A 266 -8.91 -23.08 -25.73
N VAL A 267 -10.11 -23.24 -26.30
CA VAL A 267 -10.63 -24.55 -26.71
C VAL A 267 -9.76 -25.16 -27.81
N ARG A 268 -9.40 -24.39 -28.84
CA ARG A 268 -8.54 -24.88 -29.93
C ARG A 268 -7.13 -25.21 -29.47
N ASP A 269 -6.59 -24.48 -28.51
CA ASP A 269 -5.28 -24.75 -27.92
C ASP A 269 -5.30 -26.03 -27.07
N MET A 270 -6.35 -26.23 -26.26
CA MET A 270 -6.57 -27.47 -25.52
C MET A 270 -6.72 -28.68 -26.44
N MET A 271 -7.42 -28.54 -27.57
CA MET A 271 -7.52 -29.59 -28.58
C MET A 271 -6.14 -29.97 -29.14
N ARG A 272 -5.29 -28.98 -29.44
CA ARG A 272 -3.95 -29.22 -30.01
C ARG A 272 -2.99 -29.84 -29.00
N SER A 273 -3.04 -29.40 -27.75
CA SER A 273 -2.10 -29.84 -26.71
C SER A 273 -2.43 -31.20 -26.13
N LEU A 274 -3.71 -31.56 -26.02
CA LEU A 274 -4.17 -32.82 -25.42
C LEU A 274 -4.71 -33.84 -26.44
N ASP A 275 -4.75 -33.49 -27.73
CA ASP A 275 -5.32 -34.31 -28.81
C ASP A 275 -6.75 -34.81 -28.49
N VAL A 276 -7.61 -33.87 -28.07
CA VAL A 276 -9.00 -34.13 -27.70
C VAL A 276 -9.98 -33.48 -28.67
N ASP A 277 -11.19 -34.02 -28.76
CA ASP A 277 -12.23 -33.44 -29.60
C ASP A 277 -12.73 -32.09 -29.05
N TYR A 278 -13.33 -31.28 -29.92
CA TYR A 278 -13.80 -29.92 -29.60
C TYR A 278 -14.79 -29.89 -28.43
N LYS A 279 -15.68 -30.88 -28.33
CA LYS A 279 -16.69 -30.90 -27.26
C LYS A 279 -16.04 -31.19 -25.92
N THR A 280 -15.06 -32.08 -25.89
CA THR A 280 -14.26 -32.40 -24.70
C THR A 280 -13.40 -31.19 -24.29
N ALA A 281 -12.65 -30.59 -25.22
CA ALA A 281 -11.87 -29.38 -24.96
C ALA A 281 -12.72 -28.23 -24.44
N ARG A 282 -13.91 -28.01 -25.00
CA ARG A 282 -14.82 -26.95 -24.59
C ARG A 282 -15.37 -27.13 -23.18
N LEU A 283 -15.65 -28.38 -22.78
CA LEU A 283 -16.04 -28.68 -21.41
C LEU A 283 -14.90 -28.39 -20.43
N MET A 284 -13.67 -28.79 -20.76
CA MET A 284 -12.51 -28.56 -19.90
C MET A 284 -12.21 -27.07 -19.71
N VAL A 285 -12.27 -26.27 -20.78
CA VAL A 285 -12.10 -24.80 -20.69
C VAL A 285 -13.23 -24.17 -19.88
N GLN A 286 -14.47 -24.62 -20.04
CA GLN A 286 -15.59 -24.10 -19.26
C GLN A 286 -15.44 -24.43 -17.77
N ASP A 287 -15.06 -25.67 -17.42
CA ASP A 287 -14.82 -26.08 -16.05
C ASP A 287 -13.70 -25.24 -15.40
N GLU A 288 -12.64 -24.91 -16.14
CA GLU A 288 -11.55 -24.02 -15.69
C GLU A 288 -12.02 -22.57 -15.46
N LEU A 289 -12.86 -22.04 -16.34
CA LEU A 289 -13.44 -20.69 -16.20
C LEU A 289 -14.38 -20.60 -15.00
N ASP A 290 -15.24 -21.61 -14.82
CA ASP A 290 -16.18 -21.68 -13.69
C ASP A 290 -15.41 -21.77 -12.35
N GLU A 291 -14.31 -22.52 -12.34
CA GLU A 291 -13.41 -22.60 -11.19
C GLU A 291 -12.68 -21.28 -10.91
N GLN A 292 -12.21 -20.58 -11.95
CA GLN A 292 -11.60 -19.27 -11.80
C GLN A 292 -12.59 -18.24 -11.24
N GLU A 293 -13.85 -18.27 -11.71
CA GLU A 293 -14.91 -17.40 -11.17
C GLU A 293 -15.21 -17.72 -9.70
N MET A 294 -15.28 -19.00 -9.34
CA MET A 294 -15.45 -19.45 -7.96
C MET A 294 -14.28 -18.97 -7.08
N LEU A 295 -13.05 -19.15 -7.56
CA LEU A 295 -11.85 -18.70 -6.84
C LEU A 295 -11.88 -17.19 -6.66
N MET A 296 -12.25 -16.37 -7.66
CA MET A 296 -12.31 -14.91 -7.50
C MET A 296 -13.23 -14.45 -6.36
N LYS A 297 -14.26 -15.24 -6.02
CA LYS A 297 -15.23 -14.94 -4.96
C LYS A 297 -14.77 -15.40 -3.56
N MET A 298 -13.71 -16.21 -3.46
CA MET A 298 -13.19 -16.75 -2.20
C MET A 298 -12.15 -15.84 -1.53
N THR A 299 -12.07 -15.93 -0.20
CA THR A 299 -10.99 -15.30 0.59
C THR A 299 -9.65 -16.02 0.36
N SER A 300 -8.52 -15.36 0.67
CA SER A 300 -7.18 -15.95 0.48
C SER A 300 -6.99 -17.26 1.24
N LYS A 301 -7.59 -17.38 2.42
CA LYS A 301 -7.55 -18.60 3.23
C LYS A 301 -8.33 -19.75 2.59
N GLU A 302 -9.54 -19.47 2.11
CA GLU A 302 -10.38 -20.46 1.42
C GLU A 302 -9.72 -20.94 0.12
N LYS A 303 -9.12 -20.02 -0.65
CA LYS A 303 -8.32 -20.34 -1.84
C LYS A 303 -7.16 -21.27 -1.50
N LEU A 304 -6.41 -20.98 -0.45
CA LEU A 304 -5.26 -21.78 -0.03
C LEU A 304 -5.69 -23.21 0.36
N GLU A 305 -6.77 -23.34 1.12
CA GLU A 305 -7.30 -24.66 1.52
C GLU A 305 -7.83 -25.45 0.31
N PHE A 306 -8.53 -24.77 -0.61
CA PHE A 306 -9.03 -25.38 -1.83
C PHE A 306 -7.89 -25.89 -2.73
N LEU A 307 -6.86 -25.07 -2.99
CA LEU A 307 -5.71 -25.46 -3.82
C LEU A 307 -4.89 -26.57 -3.18
N LYS A 308 -4.74 -26.57 -1.85
CA LYS A 308 -4.11 -27.68 -1.11
C LYS A 308 -4.87 -28.98 -1.26
N LYS A 309 -6.21 -28.93 -1.22
CA LYS A 309 -7.05 -30.11 -1.38
C LYS A 309 -7.06 -30.63 -2.83
N ARG A 310 -7.12 -29.73 -3.81
CA ARG A 310 -7.08 -30.05 -5.24
C ARG A 310 -5.76 -30.71 -5.65
N ASN A 311 -4.64 -30.13 -5.21
CA ASN A 311 -3.30 -30.60 -5.58
C ASN A 311 -2.75 -31.66 -4.61
N ALA A 312 -3.57 -32.13 -3.66
CA ALA A 312 -3.20 -33.26 -2.83
C ALA A 312 -3.00 -34.49 -3.73
N PRO A 313 -1.82 -35.15 -3.68
CA PRO A 313 -1.55 -36.30 -4.53
C PRO A 313 -2.60 -37.39 -4.29
N LYS A 314 -3.26 -37.84 -5.37
CA LYS A 314 -4.22 -38.94 -5.32
C LYS A 314 -3.49 -40.20 -4.88
N ALA A 315 -4.19 -41.10 -4.17
CA ALA A 315 -3.57 -42.31 -3.62
C ALA A 315 -2.86 -43.17 -4.69
N GLU A 316 -3.43 -43.23 -5.89
CA GLU A 316 -2.88 -43.95 -7.05
C GLU A 316 -1.58 -43.32 -7.59
N ASP A 317 -1.46 -41.99 -7.56
CA ASP A 317 -0.26 -41.28 -8.02
C ASP A 317 0.93 -41.51 -7.06
N LYS A 318 0.65 -41.63 -5.76
CA LYS A 318 1.67 -41.98 -4.76
C LYS A 318 2.21 -43.39 -4.98
N GLU A 319 1.33 -44.36 -5.19
CA GLU A 319 1.72 -45.75 -5.44
C GLU A 319 2.55 -45.88 -6.73
N THR A 320 2.15 -45.15 -7.77
CA THR A 320 2.87 -45.14 -9.05
C THR A 320 4.24 -44.46 -8.94
N ALA A 321 4.34 -43.36 -8.18
CA ALA A 321 5.61 -42.70 -7.89
C ALA A 321 6.56 -43.57 -7.06
N GLU A 322 6.03 -44.30 -6.06
CA GLU A 322 6.78 -45.25 -5.23
C GLU A 322 7.33 -46.39 -6.09
N ARG A 323 6.52 -46.97 -6.99
CA ARG A 323 6.96 -47.99 -7.95
C ARG A 323 8.03 -47.48 -8.90
N ARG A 324 7.90 -46.26 -9.43
CA ARG A 324 8.95 -45.64 -10.28
C ARG A 324 10.25 -45.43 -9.51
N ARG A 325 10.18 -45.03 -8.23
CA ARG A 325 11.35 -44.87 -7.37
C ARG A 325 12.04 -46.19 -7.07
N GLN A 326 11.27 -47.25 -6.80
CA GLN A 326 11.80 -48.60 -6.63
C GLN A 326 12.46 -49.11 -7.92
N ALA A 327 11.81 -48.92 -9.07
CA ALA A 327 12.38 -49.29 -10.37
C ALA A 327 13.69 -48.54 -10.68
N MET A 328 13.80 -47.25 -10.35
CA MET A 328 15.05 -46.50 -10.49
C MET A 328 16.15 -46.99 -9.53
N LEU A 329 15.81 -47.35 -8.29
CA LEU A 329 16.76 -47.93 -7.34
C LEU A 329 17.27 -49.29 -7.82
N GLU A 330 16.37 -50.14 -8.31
CA GLU A 330 16.72 -51.45 -8.89
C GLU A 330 17.57 -51.30 -10.17
N ALA A 331 17.23 -50.35 -11.04
CA ALA A 331 18.04 -50.05 -12.22
C ALA A 331 19.43 -49.51 -11.84
N SER A 332 19.52 -48.66 -10.81
CA SER A 332 20.79 -48.16 -10.28
C SER A 332 21.63 -49.29 -9.66
N LEU A 333 21.01 -50.23 -8.94
CA LEU A 333 21.68 -51.40 -8.39
C LEU A 333 22.17 -52.35 -9.49
N ARG A 334 21.33 -52.65 -10.50
CA ARG A 334 21.76 -53.43 -11.68
C ARG A 334 22.91 -52.76 -12.41
N TRP A 335 22.85 -51.44 -12.61
CA TRP A 335 23.93 -50.71 -13.25
C TRP A 335 25.24 -50.85 -12.46
N LYS A 336 25.20 -50.80 -11.12
CA LYS A 336 26.37 -51.03 -10.25
C LYS A 336 26.89 -52.47 -10.29
N GLU A 337 26.02 -53.46 -10.49
CA GLU A 337 26.41 -54.87 -10.64
C GLU A 337 27.03 -55.17 -12.01
N GLU A 338 26.47 -54.58 -13.08
CA GLU A 338 26.95 -54.72 -14.46
C GLU A 338 28.21 -53.88 -14.74
N HIS A 339 28.40 -52.80 -13.98
CA HIS A 339 29.56 -51.93 -14.03
C HIS A 339 30.21 -51.91 -12.64
N PRO A 340 30.80 -53.04 -12.18
CA PRO A 340 31.52 -53.07 -10.93
C PRO A 340 32.62 -52.03 -11.03
N THR A 341 32.49 -51.00 -10.22
CA THR A 341 33.30 -49.78 -10.29
C THR A 341 34.79 -50.13 -10.31
N THR A 342 35.44 -49.96 -11.46
CA THR A 342 36.89 -49.78 -11.55
C THR A 342 37.28 -48.34 -11.20
N TYR A 343 36.46 -47.65 -10.41
CA TYR A 343 36.83 -46.39 -9.78
C TYR A 343 37.47 -46.75 -8.45
N SER A 344 38.78 -46.62 -8.36
CA SER A 344 39.47 -46.78 -7.08
C SER A 344 38.93 -45.74 -6.10
N ASP A 345 38.91 -46.06 -4.80
CA ASP A 345 38.44 -45.15 -3.74
C ASP A 345 39.06 -43.73 -3.81
N THR A 346 40.21 -43.60 -4.47
CA THR A 346 40.87 -42.34 -4.79
C THR A 346 40.05 -41.38 -5.65
N ASP A 347 39.22 -41.88 -6.57
CA ASP A 347 38.45 -41.03 -7.49
C ASP A 347 37.20 -40.45 -6.81
N ILE A 348 36.56 -41.23 -5.93
CA ILE A 348 35.43 -40.75 -5.11
C ILE A 348 35.91 -39.67 -4.13
N ASP A 349 37.08 -39.86 -3.54
CA ASP A 349 37.69 -38.87 -2.65
C ASP A 349 38.23 -37.64 -3.38
N TYR A 350 38.55 -37.76 -4.67
CA TYR A 350 38.85 -36.62 -5.54
C TYR A 350 37.60 -35.78 -5.78
N TRP A 351 36.49 -36.40 -6.20
CA TRP A 351 35.22 -35.70 -6.44
C TRP A 351 34.63 -35.05 -5.17
N LYS A 352 34.76 -35.69 -4.00
CA LYS A 352 34.36 -35.09 -2.73
C LYS A 352 35.19 -33.85 -2.39
N ARG A 353 36.52 -33.92 -2.56
CA ARG A 353 37.40 -32.77 -2.33
C ARG A 353 37.10 -31.62 -3.28
N ASP A 354 36.90 -31.92 -4.56
CA ASP A 354 36.59 -30.93 -5.59
C ASP A 354 35.24 -30.24 -5.33
N SER A 355 34.22 -31.01 -4.92
CA SER A 355 32.91 -30.47 -4.52
C SER A 355 32.99 -29.60 -3.26
N GLU A 356 33.76 -30.01 -2.25
CA GLU A 356 33.98 -29.21 -1.04
C GLU A 356 34.77 -27.93 -1.34
N GLN A 357 35.76 -28.00 -2.22
CA GLN A 357 36.55 -26.85 -2.66
C GLN A 357 35.67 -25.85 -3.43
N THR A 358 34.82 -26.34 -4.32
CA THR A 358 33.85 -25.50 -5.05
C THR A 358 32.87 -24.80 -4.10
N LYS A 359 32.37 -25.50 -3.07
CA LYS A 359 31.50 -24.89 -2.05
C LYS A 359 32.21 -23.80 -1.25
N ARG A 360 33.48 -24.00 -0.91
CA ARG A 360 34.28 -23.00 -0.19
C ARG A 360 34.52 -21.74 -1.03
N ILE A 361 34.87 -21.91 -2.31
CA ILE A 361 35.06 -20.78 -3.23
C ILE A 361 33.78 -19.95 -3.32
N ARG A 362 32.63 -20.59 -3.51
CA ARG A 362 31.34 -19.91 -3.61
C ARG A 362 30.97 -19.14 -2.33
N GLN A 363 31.19 -19.74 -1.16
CA GLN A 363 30.99 -19.04 0.12
C GLN A 363 31.91 -17.83 0.31
N GLU A 364 33.14 -17.92 -0.20
CA GLU A 364 34.11 -16.82 -0.12
C GLU A 364 33.76 -15.69 -1.09
N GLU A 365 33.26 -16.01 -2.29
CA GLU A 365 32.70 -15.05 -3.25
C GLU A 365 31.47 -14.35 -2.69
N ASP A 366 30.49 -15.10 -2.16
CA ASP A 366 29.28 -14.53 -1.54
C ASP A 366 29.63 -13.61 -0.36
N SER A 367 30.67 -13.96 0.42
CA SER A 367 31.15 -13.13 1.53
C SER A 367 31.82 -11.84 1.03
N LYS A 368 32.60 -11.91 -0.05
CA LYS A 368 33.24 -10.73 -0.66
C LYS A 368 32.21 -9.79 -1.27
N ASP A 369 31.20 -10.33 -1.93
CA ASP A 369 30.10 -9.56 -2.51
C ASP A 369 29.25 -8.90 -1.41
N ALA A 370 28.97 -9.61 -0.31
CA ALA A 370 28.27 -9.05 0.84
C ALA A 370 29.07 -7.96 1.58
N GLU A 371 30.40 -8.02 1.55
CA GLU A 371 31.30 -7.01 2.12
C GLU A 371 31.47 -5.81 1.18
N ALA A 372 31.58 -6.04 -0.13
CA ALA A 372 31.57 -5.00 -1.16
C ALA A 372 30.25 -4.21 -1.13
N TYR A 373 29.11 -4.89 -1.00
CA TYR A 373 27.80 -4.27 -0.87
C TYR A 373 27.68 -3.43 0.41
N ARG A 374 28.27 -3.89 1.53
CA ARG A 374 28.27 -3.12 2.79
C ARG A 374 29.14 -1.86 2.74
N ASN A 375 30.22 -1.91 1.98
CA ASN A 375 31.21 -0.84 1.86
C ASN A 375 31.01 0.04 0.63
N ASP A 376 29.95 -0.20 -0.17
CA ASP A 376 29.63 0.62 -1.33
C ASP A 376 29.18 2.04 -0.90
N PRO A 377 29.99 3.08 -1.17
CA PRO A 377 29.68 4.44 -0.78
C PRO A 377 28.43 5.00 -1.49
N LEU A 378 28.02 4.43 -2.62
CA LEU A 378 26.86 4.89 -3.39
C LEU A 378 25.52 4.47 -2.78
N LEU A 379 25.52 3.46 -1.91
CA LEU A 379 24.31 2.99 -1.21
C LEU A 379 23.98 3.82 0.04
N TRP A 380 24.93 4.63 0.52
CA TRP A 380 24.82 5.43 1.75
C TRP A 380 25.11 6.91 1.50
N ASP A 381 24.77 7.45 0.32
CA ASP A 381 24.88 8.88 0.06
C ASP A 381 24.06 9.65 1.10
N GLU A 382 24.76 10.39 1.98
CA GLU A 382 24.20 11.26 3.04
C GLU A 382 23.25 12.35 2.50
N GLU A 383 23.10 12.47 1.17
CA GLU A 383 22.13 13.35 0.53
C GLU A 383 20.69 12.80 0.49
N SER A 384 20.47 11.50 0.72
CA SER A 384 19.09 10.98 0.80
C SER A 384 18.33 11.50 2.02
N ASP A 385 19.03 11.90 3.08
CA ASP A 385 18.45 12.54 4.28
C ASP A 385 18.14 14.03 4.11
N LYS A 386 18.59 14.67 3.01
CA LYS A 386 18.34 16.10 2.73
C LYS A 386 17.15 16.34 1.78
N ARG A 387 16.50 15.29 1.28
CA ARG A 387 15.26 15.38 0.49
C ARG A 387 14.08 14.78 1.27
N CYS A 388 13.66 15.46 2.34
CA CYS A 388 12.38 15.25 3.00
C CYS A 388 11.55 16.53 3.01
#